data_AF-A0A8T5AU87-F1
#
_entry.id   AF-A0A8T5AU87-F1
#
_cell.length_a   1.000
_cell.length_b   1.000
_cell.length_c   1.000
_cell.angle_alpha   90.00
_cell.angle_beta   90.00
_cell.angle_gamma   90.00
#
_symmetry.space_group_name_H-M   'P 1'
#
loop_
_entity.id
_entity.type
_entity.pdbx_description
1 polymer ?
#
loop_
_entity_poly.entity_id
_entity_poly.type
_entity_poly.pdbx_seq_one_letter_code
_entity_poly.pdbx_strand_id
1 'polypeptide(L)'
;MVGSGEEEKIRRILTDPRLSAIKAMLEKDHAIDCLFLLYLGRGKWKEAKEFMRENGLTLSDGTFRARMIEIEELGLAKSERLDPLKRKYEKTELGEKVAKLLLEFFDKLEK
;
A
#
# COMPACT_ATOMS: atom_id res chain seq x y z
N MET A 1 26.02 -12.26 -22.22
CA MET A 1 26.15 -12.52 -20.77
C MET A 1 24.75 -12.71 -20.25
N VAL A 2 24.40 -13.92 -19.84
CA VAL A 2 23.09 -14.20 -19.22
C VAL A 2 23.22 -13.66 -17.80
N GLY A 3 22.57 -12.53 -17.51
CA GLY A 3 22.51 -12.01 -16.15
C GLY A 3 22.03 -13.12 -15.20
N SER A 4 22.55 -13.14 -13.97
CA SER A 4 22.10 -14.10 -12.97
C SER A 4 20.56 -14.09 -12.90
N GLY A 5 19.93 -15.19 -12.50
CA GLY A 5 18.46 -15.26 -12.44
C GLY A 5 17.82 -14.15 -11.59
N GLU A 6 18.59 -13.49 -10.73
CA GLU A 6 18.20 -12.30 -9.97
C GLU A 6 18.23 -11.02 -10.81
N GLU A 7 19.25 -10.81 -11.65
CA GLU A 7 19.35 -9.66 -12.54
C GLU A 7 18.15 -9.61 -13.49
N GLU A 8 17.73 -10.74 -14.04
CA GLU A 8 16.56 -10.81 -14.93
C GLU A 8 15.25 -10.49 -14.19
N LYS A 9 15.10 -10.97 -12.93
CA LYS A 9 13.96 -10.62 -12.09
C LYS A 9 13.92 -9.12 -11.78
N ILE A 10 15.07 -8.53 -11.44
CA ILE A 10 15.19 -7.10 -11.17
C ILE A 10 14.86 -6.30 -12.43
N ARG A 11 15.44 -6.67 -13.58
CA ARG A 11 15.15 -6.06 -14.88
C ARG A 11 13.65 -6.06 -15.15
N ARG A 12 12.97 -7.20 -14.96
CA ARG A 12 11.52 -7.31 -15.12
C ARG A 12 10.75 -6.41 -14.15
N ILE A 13 11.14 -6.30 -12.89
CA ILE A 13 10.49 -5.39 -11.93
C ILE A 13 10.62 -3.93 -12.39
N LEU A 14 11.78 -3.56 -12.93
CA LEU A 14 12.06 -2.20 -13.37
C LEU A 14 11.39 -1.83 -14.70
N THR A 15 11.16 -2.79 -15.60
CA THR A 15 10.67 -2.53 -16.96
C THR A 15 9.22 -2.95 -17.22
N ASP A 16 8.68 -3.93 -16.48
CA ASP A 16 7.27 -4.31 -16.59
C ASP A 16 6.40 -3.16 -16.04
N PRO A 17 5.47 -2.58 -16.83
CA PRO A 17 4.72 -1.39 -16.41
C PRO A 17 3.94 -1.59 -15.11
N ARG A 18 3.40 -2.79 -14.88
CA ARG A 18 2.61 -3.09 -13.68
C ARG A 18 3.51 -3.23 -12.45
N LEU A 19 4.59 -3.99 -12.56
CA LEU A 19 5.53 -4.16 -11.44
C LEU A 19 6.24 -2.85 -11.10
N SER A 20 6.64 -2.08 -12.12
CA SER A 20 7.27 -0.78 -11.96
C SER A 20 6.34 0.22 -11.29
N ALA A 21 5.05 0.24 -11.64
CA ALA A 21 4.07 1.10 -10.97
C ALA A 21 3.83 0.71 -9.51
N ILE A 22 3.72 -0.58 -9.19
CA ILE A 22 3.60 -1.05 -7.79
C ILE A 22 4.85 -0.68 -6.99
N LYS A 23 6.05 -0.93 -7.54
CA LYS A 23 7.32 -0.53 -6.92
C LYS A 23 7.34 0.98 -6.65
N ALA A 24 7.05 1.80 -7.66
CA ALA A 24 7.08 3.25 -7.54
C ALA A 24 6.08 3.75 -6.49
N MET A 25 4.91 3.11 -6.35
CA MET A 25 3.95 3.45 -5.29
C MET A 25 4.50 3.10 -3.91
N LEU A 26 5.09 1.91 -3.73
CA LEU A 26 5.68 1.47 -2.46
C LEU A 26 6.83 2.36 -1.97
N GLU A 27 7.54 3.02 -2.89
CA GLU A 27 8.62 3.97 -2.57
C GLU A 27 8.14 5.33 -2.05
N LYS A 28 6.84 5.64 -2.20
CA LYS A 28 6.30 6.93 -1.78
C LYS A 28 6.02 6.96 -0.30
N ASP A 29 6.12 8.17 0.27
CA ASP A 29 5.83 8.43 1.66
C ASP A 29 4.43 7.93 2.06
N HIS A 30 4.34 7.31 3.24
CA HIS A 30 3.14 6.68 3.80
C HIS A 30 2.43 5.61 2.93
N ALA A 31 3.05 5.12 1.85
CA ALA A 31 2.44 4.08 1.01
C ALA A 31 2.26 2.74 1.75
N ILE A 32 3.33 2.28 2.39
CA ILE A 32 3.32 1.05 3.20
C ILE A 32 2.39 1.21 4.40
N ASP A 33 2.41 2.36 5.08
CA ASP A 33 1.49 2.67 6.17
C ASP A 33 0.02 2.53 5.74
N CYS A 34 -0.34 3.09 4.58
CA CYS A 34 -1.69 3.00 4.06
C CYS A 34 -2.09 1.57 3.66
N LEU A 35 -1.15 0.76 3.14
CA LEU A 35 -1.38 -0.66 2.89
C LEU A 35 -1.63 -1.43 4.19
N PHE A 36 -0.89 -1.15 5.26
CA PHE A 36 -1.10 -1.79 6.56
C PHE A 36 -2.39 -1.33 7.24
N LEU A 37 -2.72 -0.04 7.18
CA LEU A 37 -4.02 0.46 7.62
C LEU A 37 -5.16 -0.26 6.91
N LEU A 38 -5.06 -0.43 5.59
CA LEU A 38 -6.04 -1.17 4.80
C LEU A 38 -6.08 -2.66 5.16
N TYR A 39 -4.92 -3.27 5.41
CA TYR A 39 -4.80 -4.66 5.87
C TYR A 39 -5.57 -4.89 7.17
N LEU A 40 -5.43 -3.97 8.12
CA LEU A 40 -6.12 -3.90 9.41
C LEU A 40 -7.60 -3.48 9.30
N GLY A 41 -8.12 -3.23 8.09
CA GLY A 41 -9.51 -2.82 7.87
C GLY A 41 -9.80 -1.35 8.19
N ARG A 42 -8.77 -0.51 8.38
CA ARG A 42 -8.88 0.93 8.67
C ARG A 42 -8.94 1.78 7.39
N GLY A 43 -9.83 1.40 6.49
CA GLY A 43 -9.98 2.03 5.17
C GLY A 43 -10.74 3.36 5.17
N LYS A 44 -11.21 3.84 6.33
CA LYS A 44 -11.81 5.19 6.46
C LYS A 44 -10.83 6.14 7.12
N TRP A 45 -10.85 7.40 6.68
CA TRP A 45 -9.97 8.44 7.22
C TRP A 45 -10.02 8.54 8.75
N LYS A 46 -11.21 8.51 9.36
CA LYS A 46 -11.35 8.60 10.81
C LYS A 46 -10.61 7.46 11.55
N GLU A 47 -10.77 6.24 11.08
CA GLU A 47 -10.19 5.03 11.67
C GLU A 47 -8.66 5.00 11.51
N ALA A 48 -8.17 5.45 10.35
CA ALA A 48 -6.74 5.62 10.06
C ALA A 48 -6.12 6.71 10.94
N LYS A 49 -6.75 7.89 11.01
CA LYS A 49 -6.30 9.01 11.84
C LYS A 49 -6.19 8.63 13.31
N GLU A 50 -7.19 7.93 13.83
CA GLU A 50 -7.18 7.45 15.22
C GLU A 50 -6.02 6.50 15.49
N PHE A 51 -5.79 5.50 14.61
CA PHE A 51 -4.65 4.59 14.73
C PHE A 51 -3.31 5.31 14.73
N MET A 52 -3.10 6.22 13.77
CA MET A 52 -1.84 6.96 13.66
C MET A 52 -1.60 7.77 14.93
N ARG A 53 -2.63 8.51 15.40
CA ARG A 53 -2.54 9.34 16.61
C ARG A 53 -2.26 8.51 17.87
N GLU A 54 -2.94 7.38 18.05
CA GLU A 54 -2.77 6.50 19.22
C GLU A 54 -1.36 5.93 19.32
N ASN A 55 -0.66 5.80 18.19
CA ASN A 55 0.72 5.30 18.12
C ASN A 55 1.76 6.43 17.98
N GLY A 56 1.38 7.70 18.18
CA GLY A 56 2.30 8.84 18.07
C GLY A 56 2.80 9.12 16.64
N LEU A 57 2.11 8.60 15.62
CA LEU A 57 2.44 8.76 14.22
C LEU A 57 1.62 9.89 13.57
N THR A 58 2.13 10.45 12.48
CA THR A 58 1.47 11.50 11.72
C THR A 58 1.07 11.00 10.33
N LEU A 59 -0.17 11.27 9.95
CA LEU A 59 -0.66 11.11 8.57
C LEU A 59 -1.67 12.22 8.32
N SER A 60 -1.58 12.92 7.18
CA SER A 60 -2.56 13.94 6.81
C SER A 60 -3.71 13.34 6.00
N ASP A 61 -4.89 13.95 6.06
CA ASP A 61 -6.05 13.54 5.23
C ASP A 61 -5.72 13.61 3.73
N GLY A 62 -4.99 14.64 3.31
CA GLY A 62 -4.54 14.80 1.92
C GLY A 62 -3.64 13.65 1.47
N THR A 63 -2.64 13.31 2.29
CA THR A 63 -1.72 12.21 2.00
C THR A 63 -2.46 10.87 2.00
N PHE A 64 -3.28 10.60 3.01
CA PHE A 64 -4.09 9.38 3.09
C PHE A 64 -4.93 9.17 1.82
N ARG A 65 -5.70 10.20 1.41
CA ARG A 65 -6.51 10.12 0.18
C ARG A 65 -5.65 9.91 -1.06
N ALA A 66 -4.54 10.63 -1.18
CA ALA A 66 -3.63 10.48 -2.32
C ALA A 66 -3.00 9.08 -2.41
N ARG A 67 -2.79 8.39 -1.27
CA ARG A 67 -2.32 6.99 -1.25
C ARG A 67 -3.45 6.02 -1.57
N MET A 68 -4.62 6.20 -0.96
CA MET A 68 -5.75 5.31 -1.18
C MET A 68 -6.25 5.33 -2.63
N ILE A 69 -6.23 6.48 -3.30
CA ILE A 69 -6.55 6.60 -4.74
C ILE A 69 -5.55 5.80 -5.56
N GLU A 70 -4.23 5.97 -5.34
CA GLU A 70 -3.20 5.28 -6.11
C GLU A 70 -3.23 3.75 -5.86
N ILE A 71 -3.45 3.33 -4.61
CA ILE A 71 -3.63 1.93 -4.22
C ILE A 71 -4.87 1.34 -4.93
N GLU A 72 -5.96 2.09 -5.05
CA GLU A 72 -7.16 1.70 -5.79
C GLU A 72 -6.90 1.61 -7.31
N GLU A 73 -6.22 2.59 -7.90
CA GLU A 73 -5.85 2.60 -9.32
C GLU A 73 -4.96 1.41 -9.72
N LEU A 74 -4.11 0.94 -8.80
CA LEU A 74 -3.28 -0.26 -8.97
C LEU A 74 -4.02 -1.58 -8.72
N GLY A 75 -5.31 -1.52 -8.36
CA GLY A 75 -6.13 -2.70 -8.05
C GLY A 75 -5.77 -3.37 -6.73
N LEU A 76 -5.06 -2.68 -5.84
CA LEU A 76 -4.72 -3.16 -4.49
C LEU A 76 -5.84 -2.87 -3.48
N ALA A 77 -6.67 -1.87 -3.79
CA ALA A 77 -7.87 -1.54 -3.04
C ALA A 77 -9.09 -1.41 -3.97
N LYS A 78 -10.26 -1.42 -3.37
CA LYS A 78 -11.53 -0.97 -3.95
C LYS A 78 -12.17 0.03 -2.99
N SER A 79 -12.91 1.01 -3.50
CA SER A 79 -13.67 1.93 -2.66
C SER A 79 -15.18 1.78 -2.79
N GLU A 80 -15.87 1.98 -1.67
CA GLU A 80 -17.31 2.19 -1.62
C GLU A 80 -17.57 3.67 -1.27
N ARG A 81 -18.45 4.31 -2.03
CA ARG A 81 -18.88 5.68 -1.73
C ARG A 81 -20.00 5.61 -0.70
N LEU A 82 -19.71 6.12 0.51
CA LEU A 82 -20.69 6.16 1.61
C LEU A 82 -21.60 7.40 1.50
N ASP A 83 -21.02 8.54 1.11
CA ASP A 83 -21.74 9.79 0.86
C ASP A 83 -20.93 10.67 -0.13
N PRO A 84 -21.40 11.88 -0.52
CA PRO A 84 -20.68 12.72 -1.48
C PRO A 84 -19.23 13.03 -1.11
N LEU A 85 -18.89 13.03 0.19
CA LEU A 85 -17.60 13.43 0.77
C LEU A 85 -16.84 12.26 1.42
N LYS A 86 -17.49 11.12 1.67
CA LYS A 86 -16.90 9.97 2.38
C LYS A 86 -16.76 8.75 1.49
N ARG A 87 -15.55 8.17 1.51
CA ARG A 87 -15.21 6.87 0.92
C ARG A 87 -14.73 5.91 2.00
N LYS A 88 -15.03 4.64 1.81
CA LYS A 88 -14.43 3.53 2.55
C LYS A 88 -13.61 2.70 1.57
N TYR A 89 -12.33 2.51 1.86
CA TYR A 89 -11.46 1.64 1.08
C TYR A 89 -11.44 0.23 1.69
N GLU A 90 -11.35 -0.79 0.85
CA GLU A 90 -11.17 -2.18 1.26
C GLU A 90 -10.08 -2.82 0.42
N LYS A 91 -9.26 -3.69 1.03
CA LYS A 91 -8.23 -4.44 0.31
C LYS A 91 -8.85 -5.40 -0.70
N THR A 92 -8.20 -5.55 -1.85
CA THR A 92 -8.42 -6.68 -2.77
C THR A 92 -7.56 -7.88 -2.35
N GLU A 93 -7.74 -9.02 -3.02
CA GLU A 93 -6.85 -10.19 -2.82
C GLU A 93 -5.39 -9.85 -3.14
N LEU A 94 -5.15 -9.03 -4.18
CA LEU A 94 -3.81 -8.57 -4.52
C LEU A 94 -3.24 -7.64 -3.45
N GLY A 95 -4.04 -6.69 -2.95
CA GLY A 95 -3.65 -5.80 -1.86
C GLY A 95 -3.31 -6.57 -0.58
N GLU A 96 -4.12 -7.57 -0.23
CA GLU A 96 -3.85 -8.45 0.90
C GLU A 96 -2.53 -9.21 0.74
N LYS A 97 -2.28 -9.77 -0.45
CA LYS A 97 -1.04 -10.46 -0.76
C LYS A 97 0.18 -9.54 -0.62
N VAL A 98 0.10 -8.31 -1.15
CA VAL A 98 1.20 -7.34 -1.04
C VAL A 98 1.45 -6.96 0.42
N ALA A 99 0.41 -6.67 1.19
CA ALA A 99 0.54 -6.34 2.61
C ALA A 99 1.18 -7.49 3.41
N LYS A 100 0.78 -8.75 3.16
CA LYS A 100 1.38 -9.93 3.80
C LYS A 100 2.86 -10.10 3.46
N LEU A 101 3.26 -9.87 2.21
CA LEU A 101 4.68 -9.93 1.81
C LEU A 101 5.52 -8.83 2.47
N LEU A 102 4.94 -7.64 2.66
CA LEU A 102 5.59 -6.55 3.39
C LEU A 102 5.72 -6.87 4.89
N LEU A 103 4.70 -7.45 5.51
CA LEU A 103 4.79 -7.95 6.89
C LEU A 103 5.89 -8.99 7.02
N GLU A 104 5.90 -10.02 6.15
CA GLU A 104 6.95 -11.06 6.15
C GLU A 104 8.35 -10.47 5.93
N PHE A 105 8.48 -9.43 5.11
CA PHE A 105 9.73 -8.70 4.95
C PHE A 105 10.21 -8.10 6.27
N PHE A 106 9.34 -7.40 7.01
CA PHE A 106 9.72 -6.81 8.30
C PHE A 106 9.91 -7.87 9.40
N ASP A 107 9.10 -8.93 9.43
CA ASP A 107 9.27 -10.05 10.37
C ASP A 107 10.66 -10.70 10.24
N LYS A 108 11.21 -10.77 9.02
CA LYS A 108 12.58 -11.29 8.77
C LYS A 108 13.69 -10.32 9.16
N LEU A 109 13.38 -9.05 9.37
CA LEU A 109 14.34 -8.04 9.84
C LEU A 109 14.33 -7.92 11.37
N GLU A 110 13.20 -8.23 12.01
CA GLU A 110 13.11 -8.38 13.45
C GLU A 110 13.94 -9.59 13.90
N LYS A 111 14.82 -9.36 14.87
CA LYS A 111 15.73 -10.38 15.44
C LYS A 111 15.09 -11.08 16.63
#